data_AF-A0A975GZL2-F1
#
_entry.id   AF-A0A975GZL2-F1
#
_cell.length_a   1.000
_cell.length_b   1.000
_cell.length_c   1.000
_cell.angle_alpha   90.00
_cell.angle_beta   90.00
_cell.angle_gamma   90.00
#
_symmetry.space_group_name_H-M   'P 1'
#
loop_
_entity.id
_entity.type
_entity.pdbx_description
1 polymer ?
#
loop_
_entity_poly.entity_id
_entity_poly.type
_entity_poly.pdbx_seq_one_letter_code
_entity_poly.pdbx_strand_id
1 'polypeptide(L)'
;MNSKELRSAIAETCEKYDSQYARLVKPINQLLIDVDASISEETANKILDNLKLYHSGDKYITDCHYDESQNFLKNGIELIQKGDLANGAIQIYGAGLNYASYASKVYGQKNVNPYKDFEENFGLIMNSLRK
;
A
#
# COMPACT_ATOMS: atom_id res chain seq x y z
N MET A 1 -2.74 -9.10 -15.16
CA MET A 1 -2.17 -10.32 -14.53
C MET A 1 -3.08 -10.78 -13.39
N ASN A 2 -3.06 -12.06 -13.00
CA ASN A 2 -3.79 -12.52 -11.82
C ASN A 2 -3.02 -12.17 -10.52
N SER A 3 -3.69 -12.22 -9.37
CA SER A 3 -3.10 -11.86 -8.06
C SER A 3 -1.80 -12.60 -7.77
N LYS A 4 -1.74 -13.91 -8.06
CA LYS A 4 -0.55 -14.73 -7.79
C LYS A 4 0.64 -14.33 -8.66
N GLU A 5 0.41 -14.03 -9.93
CA GLU A 5 1.44 -13.50 -10.84
C GLU A 5 1.97 -12.15 -10.37
N LEU A 6 1.08 -11.25 -9.96
CA LEU A 6 1.46 -9.92 -9.43
C LEU A 6 2.28 -10.03 -8.15
N ARG A 7 1.87 -10.89 -7.22
CA ARG A 7 2.59 -11.14 -5.96
C ARG A 7 3.96 -11.78 -6.22
N SER A 8 4.06 -12.68 -7.19
CA SER A 8 5.33 -13.29 -7.60
C SER A 8 6.27 -12.26 -8.19
N ALA A 9 5.77 -11.36 -9.05
CA ALA A 9 6.55 -10.26 -9.59
C ALA A 9 7.10 -9.31 -8.50
N ILE A 10 6.31 -9.03 -7.45
CA ILE A 10 6.78 -8.25 -6.28
C ILE A 10 7.91 -9.00 -5.56
N ALA A 11 7.76 -10.31 -5.34
CA ALA A 11 8.78 -11.13 -4.69
C ALA A 11 10.11 -11.12 -5.48
N GLU A 12 10.04 -11.39 -6.79
CA GLU A 12 11.20 -11.34 -7.69
C GLU A 12 11.86 -9.95 -7.71
N THR A 13 11.05 -8.89 -7.71
CA THR A 13 11.55 -7.52 -7.67
C THR A 13 12.24 -7.19 -6.35
N CYS A 14 11.75 -7.72 -5.23
CA CYS A 14 12.44 -7.59 -3.94
C CYS A 14 13.83 -8.26 -3.95
N GLU A 15 13.98 -9.42 -4.60
CA GLU A 15 15.31 -10.06 -4.75
C GLU A 15 16.22 -9.25 -5.66
N LYS A 16 15.67 -8.77 -6.79
CA LYS A 16 16.45 -8.04 -7.81
C LYS A 16 16.93 -6.69 -7.31
N TYR A 17 16.11 -5.98 -6.54
CA TYR A 17 16.39 -4.64 -6.03
C TYR A 17 16.58 -4.67 -4.50
N ASP A 18 17.47 -5.55 -4.03
CA ASP A 18 17.76 -5.71 -2.61
C ASP A 18 18.15 -4.36 -1.98
N SER A 19 17.32 -3.93 -1.04
CA SER A 19 17.36 -2.62 -0.42
C SER A 19 16.71 -2.71 0.96
N GLN A 20 16.86 -1.66 1.78
CA GLN A 20 16.15 -1.62 3.07
C GLN A 20 14.63 -1.72 2.85
N TYR A 21 14.10 -1.08 1.81
CA TYR A 21 12.68 -1.15 1.49
C TYR A 21 12.25 -2.55 1.05
N ALA A 22 12.99 -3.19 0.15
CA ALA A 22 12.71 -4.57 -0.28
C ALA A 22 12.68 -5.55 0.91
N ARG A 23 13.56 -5.37 1.90
CA ARG A 23 13.58 -6.15 3.14
C ARG A 23 12.34 -5.98 4.01
N LEU A 24 11.63 -4.86 3.90
CA LEU A 24 10.34 -4.64 4.57
C LEU A 24 9.17 -5.23 3.77
N VAL A 25 9.17 -5.05 2.45
CA VAL A 25 8.10 -5.50 1.56
C VAL A 25 8.05 -7.02 1.45
N LYS A 26 9.19 -7.68 1.28
CA LYS A 26 9.31 -9.13 1.05
C LYS A 26 8.55 -10.00 2.06
N PRO A 27 8.76 -9.89 3.40
CA PRO A 27 8.07 -10.74 4.36
C PRO A 27 6.55 -10.50 4.38
N ILE A 28 6.10 -9.26 4.18
CA ILE A 28 4.67 -8.94 4.12
C ILE A 28 4.04 -9.50 2.84
N ASN A 29 4.71 -9.37 1.71
CA ASN A 29 4.23 -9.93 0.45
C ASN A 29 4.14 -11.46 0.52
N GLN A 30 5.09 -12.13 1.18
CA GLN A 30 5.02 -13.58 1.42
C GLN A 30 3.79 -13.95 2.27
N LEU A 31 3.56 -13.24 3.38
CA LEU A 31 2.38 -13.48 4.21
C LEU A 31 1.06 -13.28 3.42
N LEU A 32 1.01 -12.29 2.53
CA LEU A 32 -0.14 -12.03 1.67
C LEU A 32 -0.34 -13.12 0.61
N ILE A 33 0.74 -13.74 0.11
CA ILE A 33 0.65 -14.93 -0.75
C ILE A 33 0.07 -16.11 0.03
N ASP A 34 0.54 -16.33 1.26
CA ASP A 34 0.16 -17.50 2.06
C ASP A 34 -1.33 -17.52 2.43
N VAL A 35 -1.95 -16.34 2.51
CA VAL A 35 -3.39 -16.18 2.79
C VAL A 35 -4.24 -15.93 1.54
N ASP A 36 -3.66 -16.08 0.34
CA ASP A 36 -4.30 -15.80 -0.96
C ASP A 36 -4.94 -14.40 -1.05
N ALA A 37 -4.28 -13.40 -0.48
CA ALA A 37 -4.76 -12.02 -0.49
C ALA A 37 -4.65 -11.41 -1.89
N SER A 38 -5.78 -10.90 -2.41
CA SER A 38 -5.84 -10.26 -3.70
C SER A 38 -5.01 -8.99 -3.77
N ILE A 39 -4.68 -8.56 -4.98
CA ILE A 39 -4.06 -7.26 -5.25
C ILE A 39 -4.49 -6.78 -6.63
N SER A 40 -4.76 -5.48 -6.79
CA SER A 40 -4.99 -4.91 -8.11
C SER A 40 -3.68 -4.72 -8.86
N GLU A 41 -3.76 -4.72 -10.19
CA GLU A 41 -2.60 -4.46 -11.05
C GLU A 41 -2.02 -3.05 -10.82
N GLU A 42 -2.87 -2.04 -10.59
CA GLU A 42 -2.45 -0.67 -10.27
C GLU A 42 -1.57 -0.63 -9.01
N THR A 43 -2.01 -1.29 -7.94
CA THR A 43 -1.27 -1.33 -6.68
C THR A 43 -0.01 -2.17 -6.76
N ALA A 44 -0.05 -3.31 -7.46
CA ALA A 44 1.14 -4.10 -7.70
C ALA A 44 2.19 -3.30 -8.46
N ASN A 45 1.81 -2.63 -9.55
CA ASN A 45 2.72 -1.77 -10.32
C ASN A 45 3.29 -0.64 -9.46
N LYS A 46 2.47 -0.05 -8.58
CA LYS A 46 2.96 0.98 -7.66
C LYS A 46 4.05 0.46 -6.73
N ILE A 47 3.88 -0.73 -6.16
CA ILE A 47 4.91 -1.37 -5.30
C ILE A 47 6.18 -1.67 -6.10
N LEU A 48 6.03 -2.21 -7.32
CA LEU A 48 7.15 -2.51 -8.21
C LEU A 48 7.96 -1.25 -8.54
N ASP A 49 7.28 -0.14 -8.82
CA ASP A 49 7.94 1.14 -9.10
C ASP A 49 8.59 1.73 -7.85
N ASN A 50 7.94 1.63 -6.69
CA ASN A 50 8.52 2.04 -5.41
C ASN A 50 9.81 1.27 -5.09
N LEU A 51 9.84 -0.05 -5.31
CA LEU A 51 11.04 -0.88 -5.12
C LEU A 51 12.20 -0.43 -6.00
N LYS A 52 11.93 -0.16 -7.29
CA LYS A 52 12.93 0.31 -8.25
C LYS A 52 13.46 1.71 -7.89
N LEU A 53 12.56 2.66 -7.66
CA LEU A 53 12.91 4.06 -7.41
C LEU A 53 13.60 4.25 -6.05
N TYR A 54 13.19 3.48 -5.03
CA TYR A 54 13.89 3.50 -3.75
C TYR A 54 15.32 2.94 -3.89
N HIS A 55 15.48 1.83 -4.61
CA HIS A 55 16.80 1.24 -4.84
C HIS A 55 17.73 2.16 -5.63
N SER A 56 17.21 2.92 -6.61
CA SER A 56 18.01 3.91 -7.36
C SER A 56 18.30 5.20 -6.58
N GLY A 57 17.66 5.43 -5.44
CA GLY A 57 17.78 6.65 -4.65
C GLY A 57 16.89 7.80 -5.12
N ASP A 58 15.98 7.55 -6.08
CA ASP A 58 15.08 8.55 -6.64
C ASP A 58 13.79 8.73 -5.80
N LYS A 59 13.59 7.91 -4.77
CA LYS A 59 12.41 7.98 -3.89
C LYS A 59 12.74 7.59 -2.45
N TYR A 60 12.11 8.27 -1.49
CA TYR A 60 12.24 7.92 -0.08
C TYR A 60 11.17 6.91 0.36
N ILE A 61 11.51 6.09 1.36
CA ILE A 61 10.57 5.15 1.99
C ILE A 61 9.26 5.82 2.42
N THR A 62 9.35 7.07 2.91
CA THR A 62 8.20 7.86 3.33
C THR A 62 7.20 8.06 2.19
N ASP A 63 7.69 8.36 0.99
CA ASP A 63 6.86 8.56 -0.19
C ASP A 63 6.29 7.23 -0.71
N CYS A 64 7.05 6.15 -0.62
CA CYS A 64 6.56 4.81 -0.95
C CYS A 64 5.34 4.42 -0.10
N HIS A 65 5.43 4.62 1.22
CA HIS A 65 4.32 4.33 2.13
C HIS A 65 3.10 5.22 1.88
N TYR A 66 3.30 6.50 1.54
CA TYR A 66 2.18 7.37 1.20
C TYR A 66 1.45 6.88 -0.05
N ASP A 67 2.19 6.60 -1.14
CA ASP A 67 1.62 6.10 -2.39
C ASP A 67 0.84 4.80 -2.20
N GLU A 68 1.40 3.88 -1.42
CA GLU A 68 0.79 2.58 -1.14
C GLU A 68 -0.44 2.71 -0.25
N SER A 69 -0.42 3.60 0.75
CA SER A 69 -1.59 3.91 1.55
C SER A 69 -2.78 4.30 0.67
N GLN A 70 -2.57 5.22 -0.27
CA GLN A 70 -3.64 5.72 -1.14
C GLN A 70 -4.19 4.62 -2.06
N ASN A 71 -3.29 3.80 -2.62
CA ASN A 71 -3.67 2.70 -3.51
C ASN A 71 -4.43 1.60 -2.78
N PHE A 72 -3.94 1.18 -1.61
CA PHE A 72 -4.58 0.16 -0.79
C PHE A 72 -5.95 0.64 -0.28
N LEU A 73 -6.08 1.92 0.10
CA LEU A 73 -7.35 2.48 0.55
C LEU A 73 -8.42 2.40 -0.57
N LYS A 74 -8.08 2.90 -1.76
CA LYS A 74 -8.95 2.87 -2.94
C LYS A 74 -9.39 1.44 -3.27
N ASN A 75 -8.43 0.52 -3.41
CA ASN A 75 -8.74 -0.89 -3.68
C ASN A 75 -9.61 -1.52 -2.60
N GLY A 76 -9.32 -1.24 -1.32
CA GLY A 76 -10.05 -1.80 -0.19
C GLY A 76 -11.53 -1.40 -0.24
N ILE A 77 -11.80 -0.12 -0.52
CA ILE A 77 -13.16 0.39 -0.72
C ILE A 77 -13.84 -0.33 -1.89
N GLU A 78 -13.17 -0.42 -3.05
CA GLU A 78 -13.74 -1.07 -4.24
C GLU A 78 -14.08 -2.56 -4.01
N LEU A 79 -13.22 -3.28 -3.29
CA LEU A 79 -13.43 -4.69 -2.97
C LEU A 79 -14.62 -4.87 -2.03
N ILE A 80 -14.73 -4.04 -0.99
CA ILE A 80 -15.88 -4.06 -0.07
C ILE A 80 -17.18 -3.79 -0.84
N GLN A 81 -17.19 -2.78 -1.73
CA GLN A 81 -18.36 -2.46 -2.55
C GLN A 81 -18.76 -3.60 -3.49
N LYS A 82 -17.80 -4.40 -3.97
CA LYS A 82 -18.02 -5.60 -4.80
C LYS A 82 -18.39 -6.85 -3.98
N GLY A 83 -18.42 -6.76 -2.64
CA GLY A 83 -18.75 -7.86 -1.74
C GLY A 83 -17.56 -8.73 -1.31
N ASP A 84 -16.34 -8.42 -1.73
CA ASP A 84 -15.11 -9.09 -1.27
C ASP A 84 -14.61 -8.45 0.02
N LEU A 85 -15.28 -8.78 1.12
CA LEU A 85 -15.04 -8.16 2.42
C LEU A 85 -13.68 -8.51 3.02
N ALA A 86 -13.21 -9.75 2.84
CA ALA A 86 -11.97 -10.22 3.44
C ALA A 86 -10.76 -9.52 2.80
N ASN A 87 -10.67 -9.51 1.47
CA ASN A 87 -9.60 -8.79 0.79
C ASN A 87 -9.76 -7.27 1.00
N GLY A 88 -10.98 -6.75 0.93
CA GLY A 88 -11.23 -5.35 1.22
C GLY A 88 -10.72 -4.90 2.58
N ALA A 89 -10.97 -5.68 3.64
CA ALA A 89 -10.49 -5.41 4.99
C ALA A 89 -8.96 -5.47 5.08
N ILE A 90 -8.31 -6.47 4.46
CA ILE A 90 -6.85 -6.58 4.41
C ILE A 90 -6.23 -5.34 3.76
N GLN A 91 -6.81 -4.87 2.64
CA GLN A 91 -6.33 -3.68 1.94
C GLN A 91 -6.49 -2.41 2.79
N ILE A 92 -7.65 -2.20 3.44
CA ILE A 92 -7.86 -1.05 4.34
C ILE A 92 -6.87 -1.10 5.52
N TYR A 93 -6.63 -2.27 6.10
CA TYR A 93 -5.65 -2.44 7.16
C TYR A 93 -4.23 -2.08 6.68
N GLY A 94 -3.82 -2.60 5.53
CA GLY A 94 -2.54 -2.27 4.90
C GLY A 94 -2.40 -0.78 4.56
N ALA A 95 -3.49 -0.12 4.13
CA ALA A 95 -3.53 1.31 3.89
C ALA A 95 -3.24 2.10 5.17
N GLY A 96 -3.92 1.76 6.26
CA GLY A 96 -3.73 2.40 7.56
C GLY A 96 -2.31 2.25 8.12
N LEU A 97 -1.71 1.06 8.02
CA LEU A 97 -0.33 0.82 8.46
C LEU A 97 0.68 1.65 7.65
N ASN A 98 0.53 1.70 6.34
CA ASN A 98 1.35 2.51 5.46
C ASN A 98 1.21 4.00 5.79
N TYR A 99 -0.02 4.48 5.96
CA TYR A 99 -0.29 5.87 6.31
C TYR A 99 0.32 6.26 7.66
N ALA A 100 0.16 5.42 8.69
CA ALA A 100 0.75 5.66 10.01
C ALA A 100 2.29 5.75 9.92
N SER A 101 2.90 4.87 9.12
CA SER A 101 4.33 4.89 8.87
C SER A 101 4.79 6.15 8.10
N TYR A 102 3.99 6.66 7.17
CA TYR A 102 4.20 7.96 6.53
C TYR A 102 4.08 9.10 7.56
N ALA A 103 2.93 9.20 8.23
CA ALA A 103 2.57 10.27 9.15
C ALA A 103 3.61 10.45 10.27
N SER A 104 4.12 9.34 10.83
CA SER A 104 5.17 9.38 11.86
C SER A 104 6.48 10.02 11.40
N LYS A 105 6.80 9.98 10.10
CA LYS A 105 8.05 10.53 9.54
C LYS A 105 7.92 11.98 9.07
N VAL A 106 6.71 12.40 8.70
CA VAL A 106 6.44 13.78 8.27
C VAL A 106 5.90 14.67 9.39
N TYR A 107 5.58 14.09 10.55
CA TYR A 107 5.12 14.83 11.70
C TYR A 107 6.11 15.94 12.10
N GLY A 108 5.60 17.16 12.26
CA GLY A 108 6.40 18.34 12.61
C GLY A 108 7.04 19.07 11.42
N GLN A 109 6.86 18.60 10.19
CA GLN A 109 7.25 19.36 8.99
C GLN A 109 6.28 20.53 8.76
N LYS A 110 6.80 21.75 8.54
CA LYS A 110 6.01 23.00 8.51
C LYS A 110 4.88 23.02 7.47
N ASN A 111 4.97 22.21 6.41
CA ASN A 111 4.04 22.22 5.28
C ASN A 111 3.27 20.91 5.11
N VAL A 112 3.32 20.00 6.09
CA VAL A 112 2.60 18.73 6.03
C VAL A 112 1.65 18.67 7.22
N ASN A 113 0.37 18.41 6.94
CA ASN A 113 -0.64 18.19 7.97
C ASN A 113 -1.26 16.79 7.80
N PRO A 114 -0.65 15.75 8.41
CA PRO A 114 -1.14 14.38 8.27
C PRO A 114 -2.54 14.17 8.87
N TYR A 115 -2.99 15.07 9.75
CA TYR A 115 -4.34 15.01 10.28
C TYR A 115 -5.39 15.35 9.21
N LYS A 116 -5.07 16.26 8.28
CA LYS A 116 -5.95 16.59 7.16
C LYS A 116 -6.16 15.36 6.26
N ASP A 117 -5.10 14.66 5.88
CA ASP A 117 -5.29 13.48 5.02
C ASP A 117 -5.95 12.32 5.79
N PHE A 118 -5.85 12.26 7.13
CA PHE A 118 -6.68 11.35 7.94
C PHE A 118 -8.18 11.66 7.80
N GLU A 119 -8.56 12.93 7.93
CA GLU A 119 -9.96 13.36 7.78
C GLU A 119 -10.47 13.06 6.37
N GLU A 120 -9.67 13.32 5.34
CA GLU A 120 -10.00 13.00 3.94
C GLU A 120 -10.16 11.49 3.74
N ASN A 121 -9.20 10.67 4.21
CA ASN A 121 -9.25 9.21 4.09
C ASN A 121 -10.45 8.61 4.83
N PHE A 122 -10.75 9.08 6.04
CA PHE A 122 -11.93 8.62 6.80
C PHE A 122 -13.22 9.07 6.12
N GLY A 123 -13.26 10.30 5.62
CA GLY A 123 -14.37 10.82 4.82
C GLY A 123 -14.62 9.95 3.59
N LEU A 124 -13.58 9.55 2.86
CA LEU A 124 -13.68 8.64 1.71
C LEU A 124 -14.30 7.30 2.11
N ILE A 125 -13.79 6.64 3.15
CA ILE A 125 -14.35 5.36 3.63
C ILE A 125 -15.83 5.52 3.99
N MET A 126 -16.14 6.52 4.82
CA MET A 126 -17.50 6.75 5.29
C MET A 126 -18.44 7.08 4.14
N ASN A 127 -18.04 7.91 3.19
CA ASN A 127 -18.89 8.29 2.06
C ASN A 127 -19.06 7.17 1.05
N SER A 128 -18.04 6.33 0.85
CA SER A 128 -18.09 5.23 -0.14
C SER A 128 -18.79 3.98 0.36
N LEU A 129 -18.81 3.73 1.67
CA LEU A 129 -19.37 2.50 2.26
C LEU A 129 -20.70 2.71 2.99
N ARG A 130 -21.08 3.96 3.27
CA ARG A 130 -22.38 4.28 3.84
C ARG A 130 -23.42 4.25 2.72
N LYS A 131 -24.32 3.27 2.80
CA LYS A 131 -25.50 3.15 1.93
C LYS A 131 -26.45 4.33 2.11
#